data_AF-A0A9N7CX44-F1
#
_entry.id   AF-A0A9N7CX44-F1
#
_cell.length_a   1.000
_cell.length_b   1.000
_cell.length_c   1.000
_cell.angle_alpha   90.00
_cell.angle_beta   90.00
_cell.angle_gamma   90.00
#
_symmetry.space_group_name_H-M   'P 1'
#
loop_
_entity.id
_entity.type
_entity.pdbx_description
1 polymer ?
#
loop_
_entity_poly.entity_id
_entity_poly.type
_entity_poly.pdbx_seq_one_letter_code
_entity_poly.pdbx_strand_id
1 'polypeptide(L)'
;MLCHLQTRIAVLSILLTWAVNREWRPDNPALRVPKLKTLGGYRAWSDVELATMLGASTTTDDIRHAVILAYTTGQRGQDLIRMKWSDYDGEGIYVVQLKTKAPVWIPLHEQGRRLLDTMSRHNAETILTRADGGRGKSIISGTRWARRSARQA
;
A
#
# COMPACT_ATOMS: atom_id res chain seq x y z
N MET A 1 12.62 -16.27 0.73
CA MET A 1 13.79 -16.65 -0.11
C MET A 1 13.39 -17.01 -1.55
N LEU A 2 12.36 -17.83 -1.77
CA LEU A 2 11.95 -18.31 -3.11
C LEU A 2 11.43 -17.21 -4.08
N CYS A 3 10.70 -16.20 -3.60
CA CYS A 3 10.19 -15.10 -4.45
C CYS A 3 11.30 -14.29 -5.16
N HIS A 4 12.41 -14.04 -4.46
CA HIS A 4 13.55 -13.31 -5.03
C HIS A 4 14.28 -14.13 -6.09
N LEU A 5 14.34 -15.47 -5.94
CA LEU A 5 14.94 -16.35 -6.93
C LEU A 5 14.11 -16.40 -8.22
N GLN A 6 12.78 -16.46 -8.11
CA GLN A 6 11.87 -16.38 -9.26
C GLN A 6 12.06 -15.08 -10.05
N THR A 7 12.23 -13.96 -9.35
CA THR A 7 12.44 -12.66 -9.99
C THR A 7 13.76 -12.63 -10.76
N ARG A 8 14.84 -13.21 -10.20
CA ARG A 8 16.16 -13.27 -10.86
C ARG A 8 16.11 -14.09 -12.15
N ILE A 9 15.44 -15.24 -12.13
CA ILE A 9 15.26 -16.08 -13.32
C ILE A 9 14.45 -15.34 -14.39
N ALA A 10 13.40 -14.61 -13.99
CA ALA A 10 12.62 -13.80 -14.92
C ALA A 10 13.47 -12.70 -15.58
N VAL A 11 14.27 -11.96 -14.80
CA VAL A 11 15.18 -10.93 -15.34
C VAL A 11 16.20 -11.54 -16.30
N LEU A 12 16.81 -12.67 -15.93
CA LEU A 12 17.77 -13.37 -16.79
C LEU A 12 17.13 -13.80 -18.13
N SER A 13 15.90 -14.32 -18.08
CA SER A 13 15.16 -14.70 -19.29
C SER A 13 14.84 -13.50 -20.19
N ILE A 14 14.51 -12.35 -19.60
CA ILE A 14 14.29 -11.11 -20.36
C ILE A 14 15.58 -10.65 -21.06
N LEU A 15 16.71 -10.64 -20.35
CA LEU A 15 18.01 -10.25 -20.90
C LEU A 15 18.46 -11.17 -22.04
N LEU A 16 18.30 -12.50 -21.86
CA LEU A 16 18.66 -13.47 -22.89
C LEU A 16 17.73 -13.39 -24.10
N THR A 17 16.42 -13.16 -23.89
CA THR A 17 15.48 -12.90 -25.01
C THR A 17 15.90 -11.67 -25.80
N TRP A 18 16.31 -10.60 -25.10
CA TRP A 18 16.80 -9.38 -25.73
C TRP A 18 18.09 -9.60 -26.55
N ALA A 19 18.98 -10.47 -26.10
CA ALA A 19 20.21 -10.85 -26.81
C ALA A 19 19.94 -11.74 -28.04
N VAL A 20 19.00 -12.69 -27.95
CA VAL A 20 18.57 -13.52 -29.09
C VAL A 20 17.93 -12.66 -30.18
N ASN A 21 17.06 -11.70 -29.82
CA ASN A 21 16.46 -10.77 -30.77
C ASN A 21 17.48 -9.87 -31.51
N ARG A 22 18.72 -9.81 -31.02
CA ARG A 22 19.85 -9.08 -31.62
C ARG A 22 20.89 -10.00 -32.23
N GLU A 23 20.60 -11.30 -32.28
CA GLU A 23 21.48 -12.33 -32.84
C GLU A 23 22.84 -12.46 -32.12
N TRP A 24 22.96 -11.93 -30.90
CA TRP A 24 24.18 -12.09 -30.09
C TRP A 24 24.34 -13.51 -29.56
N ARG A 25 23.23 -14.26 -29.54
CA ARG A 25 23.17 -15.65 -29.14
C ARG A 25 22.03 -16.36 -29.88
N PRO A 26 22.19 -17.64 -30.25
CA PRO A 26 21.13 -18.38 -30.94
C PRO A 26 19.98 -18.83 -30.02
N ASP A 27 20.18 -18.92 -28.70
CA ASP A 27 19.24 -19.53 -27.78
C ASP A 27 19.08 -18.81 -26.43
N ASN A 28 17.94 -19.02 -25.78
CA ASN A 28 17.66 -18.57 -24.41
C ASN A 28 17.45 -19.78 -23.47
N PRO A 29 18.47 -20.21 -22.70
CA PRO A 29 18.36 -21.34 -21.78
C PRO A 29 17.39 -21.10 -20.61
N ALA A 30 17.06 -19.85 -20.28
CA ALA A 30 16.16 -19.53 -19.17
C ALA A 30 14.67 -19.72 -19.51
N LEU A 31 14.31 -19.94 -20.79
CA LEU A 31 12.93 -20.21 -21.20
C LEU A 31 12.39 -21.55 -20.65
N ARG A 32 13.25 -22.54 -20.49
CA ARG A 32 12.87 -23.90 -20.06
C ARG A 32 12.83 -24.06 -18.54
N VAL A 33 13.19 -23.03 -17.80
CA VAL A 33 13.18 -23.07 -16.33
C VAL A 33 11.72 -22.87 -15.86
N PRO A 34 11.10 -23.88 -15.21
CA PRO A 34 9.75 -23.74 -14.72
C PRO A 34 9.67 -22.66 -13.64
N LYS A 35 8.53 -21.96 -13.57
CA LYS A 35 8.31 -20.98 -12.50
C LYS A 35 8.38 -21.68 -11.14
N LEU A 36 9.21 -21.14 -10.26
CA LEU A 36 9.35 -21.60 -8.89
C LEU A 36 8.05 -21.33 -8.14
N LYS A 37 7.55 -22.36 -7.46
CA LYS A 37 6.40 -22.23 -6.56
C LYS A 37 6.79 -21.28 -5.43
N THR A 38 6.15 -20.11 -5.42
CA THR A 38 6.29 -19.16 -4.32
C THR A 38 5.15 -19.43 -3.34
N LEU A 39 5.48 -19.55 -2.05
CA LEU A 39 4.45 -19.60 -1.01
C LEU A 39 3.55 -18.36 -1.15
N GLY A 40 2.25 -18.56 -0.98
CA GLY A 40 1.20 -17.58 -1.30
C GLY A 40 1.39 -16.20 -0.64
N GLY A 41 0.61 -15.24 -1.13
CA GLY A 41 0.64 -13.85 -0.67
C GLY A 41 0.18 -13.66 0.78
N TYR A 42 -0.02 -12.41 1.16
CA TYR A 42 -0.53 -12.09 2.49
C TYR A 42 -1.98 -12.55 2.65
N ARG A 43 -2.28 -13.17 3.79
CA ARG A 43 -3.66 -13.45 4.23
C ARG A 43 -4.40 -12.12 4.47
N ALA A 44 -5.68 -12.07 4.09
CA ALA A 44 -6.58 -10.98 4.44
C ALA A 44 -6.79 -10.89 5.96
N TRP A 45 -6.99 -9.67 6.45
CA TRP A 45 -7.33 -9.44 7.86
C TRP A 45 -8.79 -9.81 8.10
N SER A 46 -9.06 -10.36 9.28
CA SER A 46 -10.41 -10.52 9.79
C SER A 46 -10.91 -9.23 10.45
N ASP A 47 -12.23 -9.08 10.55
CA ASP A 47 -12.84 -7.92 11.22
C ASP A 47 -12.43 -7.84 12.71
N VAL A 48 -12.21 -8.99 13.36
CA VAL A 48 -11.71 -9.07 14.74
C VAL A 48 -10.31 -8.49 14.85
N GLU A 49 -9.39 -8.88 13.95
CA GLU A 49 -8.02 -8.35 13.94
C GLU A 49 -7.99 -6.84 13.67
N LEU A 50 -8.89 -6.34 12.81
CA LEU A 50 -9.04 -4.91 12.54
C LEU A 50 -9.51 -4.17 13.80
N ALA A 51 -10.54 -4.69 14.48
CA ALA A 51 -11.05 -4.10 15.72
C ALA A 51 -9.99 -4.10 16.83
N THR A 52 -9.25 -5.20 17.01
CA THR A 52 -8.14 -5.29 17.97
C THR A 52 -7.06 -4.25 17.66
N MET A 53 -6.73 -4.05 16.38
CA MET A 53 -5.72 -3.07 15.98
C MET A 53 -6.15 -1.63 16.28
N LEU A 54 -7.42 -1.30 16.02
CA LEU A 54 -7.99 0.03 16.27
C LEU A 54 -8.12 0.32 17.78
N GLY A 55 -8.49 -0.70 18.57
CA GLY A 55 -8.64 -0.60 20.03
C GLY A 55 -7.35 -0.69 20.84
N ALA A 56 -6.23 -1.12 20.23
CA ALA A 56 -4.96 -1.23 20.93
C ALA A 56 -4.46 0.15 21.42
N SER A 57 -4.14 0.25 22.71
CA SER A 57 -3.65 1.48 23.36
C SER A 57 -2.29 1.93 22.83
N THR A 58 -1.53 1.01 22.25
CA THR A 58 -0.21 1.28 21.68
C THR A 58 -0.28 1.90 20.28
N THR A 59 -1.45 1.88 19.62
CA THR A 59 -1.62 2.45 18.29
C THR A 59 -1.73 3.97 18.38
N THR A 60 -0.89 4.70 17.63
CA THR A 60 -0.99 6.15 17.48
C THR A 60 -2.17 6.53 16.56
N ASP A 61 -2.78 7.68 16.79
CA ASP A 61 -3.91 8.17 15.99
C ASP A 61 -3.58 8.27 14.49
N ASP A 62 -2.37 8.69 14.13
CA ASP A 62 -1.88 8.69 12.74
C ASP A 62 -2.04 7.32 12.05
N ILE A 63 -1.76 6.24 12.80
CA ILE A 63 -1.88 4.87 12.29
C ILE A 63 -3.35 4.46 12.22
N ARG A 64 -4.17 4.83 13.21
CA ARG A 64 -5.63 4.57 13.18
C ARG A 64 -6.26 5.23 11.96
N HIS A 65 -5.94 6.49 11.72
CA HIS A 65 -6.44 7.27 10.58
C HIS A 65 -6.02 6.63 9.25
N ALA A 66 -4.74 6.26 9.12
CA ALA A 66 -4.23 5.59 7.93
C ALA A 66 -4.94 4.26 7.64
N VAL A 67 -5.27 3.49 8.68
CA VAL A 67 -5.95 2.19 8.54
C VAL A 67 -7.42 2.36 8.17
N ILE A 68 -8.13 3.30 8.80
CA ILE A 68 -9.53 3.60 8.45
C ILE A 68 -9.61 4.13 7.02
N LEU A 69 -8.70 5.03 6.60
CA LEU A 69 -8.64 5.51 5.23
C LEU A 69 -8.31 4.38 4.24
N ALA A 70 -7.37 3.49 4.57
CA ALA A 70 -7.05 2.35 3.73
C ALA A 70 -8.24 1.40 3.57
N TYR A 71 -8.97 1.14 4.66
CA TYR A 71 -10.13 0.26 4.68
C TYR A 71 -11.30 0.83 3.87
N THR A 72 -11.57 2.13 4.02
CA THR A 72 -12.71 2.80 3.37
C THR A 72 -12.46 3.15 1.90
N THR A 73 -11.23 3.49 1.52
CA THR A 73 -10.89 3.92 0.14
C THR A 73 -10.29 2.80 -0.73
N GLY A 74 -9.76 1.75 -0.12
CA GLY A 74 -9.07 0.66 -0.82
C GLY A 74 -7.78 1.07 -1.56
N GLN A 75 -7.25 2.27 -1.31
CA GLN A 75 -6.08 2.78 -2.02
C GLN A 75 -4.76 2.20 -1.49
N ARG A 76 -3.71 2.24 -2.33
CA ARG A 76 -2.39 1.73 -1.95
C ARG A 76 -1.75 2.67 -0.94
N GLY A 77 -0.89 2.14 -0.06
CA GLY A 77 -0.26 2.92 1.00
C GLY A 77 0.48 4.18 0.54
N GLN A 78 1.10 4.17 -0.65
CA GLN A 78 1.77 5.36 -1.20
C GLN A 78 0.79 6.39 -1.77
N ASP A 79 -0.35 5.93 -2.28
CA ASP A 79 -1.42 6.80 -2.77
C ASP A 79 -2.10 7.51 -1.58
N LEU A 80 -2.33 6.79 -0.47
CA LEU A 80 -2.91 7.33 0.77
C LEU A 80 -2.10 8.48 1.39
N ILE A 81 -0.76 8.35 1.43
CA ILE A 81 0.13 9.36 2.01
C ILE A 81 0.11 10.68 1.22
N ARG A 82 -0.20 10.61 -0.08
CA ARG A 82 -0.19 11.75 -0.99
C ARG A 82 -1.55 12.44 -1.12
N MET A 83 -2.60 11.86 -0.52
CA MET A 83 -3.93 12.46 -0.50
C MET A 83 -3.88 13.83 0.18
N LYS A 84 -4.44 14.83 -0.50
CA LYS A 84 -4.50 16.20 0.00
C LYS A 84 -5.90 16.55 0.49
N TRP A 85 -5.96 17.51 1.40
CA TRP A 85 -7.25 18.07 1.83
C TRP A 85 -7.98 18.81 0.70
N SER A 86 -7.25 19.35 -0.27
CA SER A 86 -7.83 19.99 -1.46
C SER A 86 -8.62 19.05 -2.36
N ASP A 87 -8.35 17.75 -2.25
CA ASP A 87 -8.93 16.74 -3.13
C ASP A 87 -10.17 16.09 -2.51
N TYR A 88 -10.54 16.50 -1.29
CA TYR A 88 -11.71 16.04 -0.55
C TYR A 88 -12.86 17.05 -0.71
N ASP A 89 -14.02 16.58 -1.19
CA ASP A 89 -15.19 17.41 -1.48
C ASP A 89 -16.32 17.28 -0.44
N GLY A 90 -16.13 16.47 0.60
CA GLY A 90 -17.15 16.14 1.61
C GLY A 90 -17.79 14.76 1.41
N GLU A 91 -18.02 14.36 0.16
CA GLU A 91 -18.68 13.09 -0.20
C GLU A 91 -17.68 12.02 -0.66
N GLY A 92 -16.60 12.44 -1.30
CA GLY A 92 -15.57 11.58 -1.87
C GLY A 92 -14.22 12.26 -1.94
N ILE A 93 -13.24 11.48 -2.38
CA ILE A 93 -11.86 11.95 -2.54
C ILE A 93 -11.35 11.67 -3.95
N TYR A 94 -10.72 12.68 -4.53
CA TYR A 94 -10.05 12.56 -5.81
C TYR A 94 -8.59 12.09 -5.61
N VAL A 95 -8.17 11.07 -6.37
CA VAL A 95 -6.83 10.47 -6.25
C VAL A 95 -6.26 10.18 -7.63
N VAL A 96 -5.00 10.54 -7.84
CA VAL A 96 -4.22 10.11 -9.01
C VAL A 96 -3.28 8.97 -8.59
N GLN A 97 -3.59 7.75 -9.02
CA GLN A 97 -2.82 6.57 -8.62
C GLN A 97 -1.40 6.60 -9.17
N LEU A 98 -0.38 6.34 -8.34
CA LEU A 98 1.00 6.43 -8.78
C LEU A 98 1.40 5.37 -9.80
N LYS A 99 0.89 4.15 -9.61
CA LYS A 99 1.27 2.98 -10.42
C LYS A 99 0.68 3.05 -11.83
N THR A 100 -0.58 3.46 -11.94
CA THR A 100 -1.35 3.43 -13.19
C THR A 100 -1.52 4.82 -13.80
N LYS A 101 -1.22 5.89 -13.05
CA LYS A 101 -1.46 7.30 -13.42
C LYS A 101 -2.93 7.63 -13.70
N ALA A 102 -3.85 6.75 -13.29
CA ALA A 102 -5.27 6.94 -13.49
C ALA A 102 -5.83 7.92 -12.44
N PRO A 103 -6.53 8.99 -12.85
CA PRO A 103 -7.36 9.77 -11.96
C PRO A 103 -8.62 8.99 -11.60
N VAL A 104 -8.95 8.92 -10.32
CA VAL A 104 -10.12 8.22 -9.80
C VAL A 104 -10.78 9.07 -8.72
N TRP A 105 -12.08 9.28 -8.85
CA TRP A 105 -12.91 9.82 -7.77
C TRP A 105 -13.51 8.65 -6.99
N ILE A 106 -13.40 8.69 -5.65
CA ILE A 106 -13.77 7.59 -4.77
C ILE A 106 -14.80 8.11 -3.77
N PRO A 107 -16.04 7.59 -3.77
CA PRO A 107 -17.02 7.94 -2.73
C PRO A 107 -16.55 7.39 -1.38
N LEU A 108 -16.63 8.20 -0.33
CA LEU A 108 -16.19 7.82 1.00
C LEU A 108 -17.32 7.19 1.81
N HIS A 109 -17.01 6.03 2.42
CA HIS A 109 -17.89 5.42 3.41
C HIS A 109 -18.10 6.36 4.60
N GLU A 110 -19.25 6.24 5.29
CA GLU A 110 -19.61 7.13 6.41
C GLU A 110 -18.52 7.21 7.51
N GLN A 111 -17.86 6.09 7.81
CA GLN A 111 -16.76 6.04 8.78
C GLN A 111 -15.56 6.88 8.33
N GLY A 112 -15.25 6.88 7.03
CA GLY A 112 -14.19 7.67 6.45
C GLY A 112 -14.52 9.16 6.44
N ARG A 113 -15.78 9.52 6.13
CA ARG A 113 -16.26 10.90 6.20
C ARG A 113 -16.21 11.46 7.63
N ARG A 114 -16.79 10.74 8.61
CA ARG A 114 -16.73 11.14 10.02
C ARG A 114 -15.30 11.32 10.52
N LEU A 115 -14.37 10.46 10.08
CA LEU A 115 -12.97 10.62 10.41
C LEU A 115 -12.39 11.93 9.84
N LEU A 116 -12.61 12.21 8.55
CA LEU A 116 -12.08 13.41 7.90
C LEU A 116 -12.72 14.70 8.43
N ASP A 117 -13.99 14.65 8.83
CA ASP A 117 -14.71 15.78 9.39
C ASP A 117 -14.27 16.13 10.82
N THR A 118 -13.90 15.12 11.61
CA THR A 118 -13.44 15.31 13.01
C THR A 118 -11.94 15.60 13.11
N MET A 119 -11.18 15.25 12.08
CA MET A 119 -9.73 15.41 12.08
C MET A 119 -9.32 16.87 11.95
N SER A 120 -8.47 17.34 12.88
CA SER A 120 -7.88 18.67 12.80
C SER A 120 -6.93 18.77 11.61
N ARG A 121 -7.16 19.76 10.76
CA ARG A 121 -6.43 19.91 9.49
C ARG A 121 -5.02 20.47 9.65
N HIS A 122 -4.64 20.95 10.84
CA HIS A 122 -3.30 21.46 11.24
C HIS A 122 -2.57 22.32 10.18
N ASN A 123 -3.29 23.02 9.29
CA ASN A 123 -2.75 23.69 8.09
C ASN A 123 -1.84 22.80 7.21
N ALA A 124 -2.04 21.48 7.26
CA ALA A 124 -1.30 20.52 6.46
C ALA A 124 -1.86 20.44 5.04
N GLU A 125 -0.97 20.25 4.05
CA GLU A 125 -1.37 19.98 2.66
C GLU A 125 -2.00 18.59 2.53
N THR A 126 -1.42 17.60 3.22
CA THR A 126 -1.79 16.18 3.14
C THR A 126 -2.66 15.75 4.31
N ILE A 127 -3.55 14.77 4.08
CA ILE A 127 -4.45 14.22 5.11
C ILE A 127 -3.66 13.46 6.18
N LEU A 128 -2.73 12.59 5.76
CA LEU A 128 -1.89 11.79 6.64
C LEU A 128 -0.57 12.52 6.94
N THR A 129 -0.66 13.55 7.79
CA THR A 129 0.51 14.26 8.35
C THR A 129 0.93 13.66 9.67
N ARG A 130 2.24 13.66 9.92
CA ARG A 130 2.78 13.36 11.24
C ARG A 130 2.73 14.62 12.12
N ALA A 131 2.72 14.44 13.43
CA ALA A 131 2.80 15.53 14.42
C ALA A 131 3.98 16.52 14.22
N ASP A 132 5.03 16.17 13.45
CA ASP A 132 6.17 17.03 13.12
C ASP A 132 5.94 17.92 11.88
N GLY A 133 4.74 17.91 11.29
CA GLY A 133 4.40 18.66 10.07
C GLY A 133 5.02 18.06 8.79
N GLY A 134 5.78 16.97 8.91
CA GLY A 134 6.31 16.23 7.78
C GLY A 134 5.26 15.34 7.12
N ARG A 135 5.42 15.12 5.81
CA ARG A 135 4.63 14.10 5.09
C ARG A 135 4.83 12.75 5.77
N GLY A 136 3.73 12.05 6.08
CA GLY A 136 3.79 10.74 6.73
C GLY A 136 4.72 9.78 5.99
N LYS A 137 5.80 9.31 6.64
CA LYS A 137 6.66 8.29 6.03
C LYS A 137 5.89 6.98 5.97
N SER A 138 5.72 6.43 4.76
CA SER A 138 5.34 5.04 4.46
C SER A 138 4.48 4.34 5.54
N ILE A 139 3.16 4.28 5.38
CA ILE A 139 2.20 3.44 6.16
C ILE A 139 2.71 1.98 6.31
N ILE A 140 3.55 1.54 5.38
CA ILE A 140 4.19 0.24 5.33
C ILE A 140 5.15 -0.04 6.52
N SER A 141 5.70 0.99 7.18
CA SER A 141 6.51 0.80 8.40
C SER A 141 5.65 0.63 9.65
N GLY A 142 4.52 1.34 9.75
CA GLY A 142 3.56 1.20 10.87
C GLY A 142 2.78 -0.11 10.86
N THR A 143 2.41 -0.60 9.67
CA THR A 143 1.70 -1.89 9.52
C THR A 143 2.56 -3.11 9.88
N ARG A 144 3.89 -3.01 9.84
CA ARG A 144 4.80 -4.09 10.31
C ARG A 144 4.82 -4.19 11.85
N TRP A 145 4.57 -3.08 12.55
CA TRP A 145 4.45 -3.04 14.02
C TRP A 145 3.05 -3.44 14.48
N ALA A 146 1.98 -2.89 13.89
CA ALA A 146 0.59 -3.23 14.23
C ALA A 146 0.31 -4.73 14.09
N ARG A 147 0.94 -5.38 13.09
CA ARG A 147 0.85 -6.84 12.86
C ARG A 147 1.63 -7.67 13.89
N ARG A 148 2.61 -7.09 14.59
CA ARG A 148 3.34 -7.74 15.68
C ARG A 148 2.52 -7.72 16.98
N SER A 149 1.87 -6.58 17.25
CA SER A 149 0.99 -6.40 18.40
C SER A 149 -0.29 -7.24 18.32
N ALA A 150 -0.90 -7.37 17.12
CA ALA A 150 -2.10 -8.19 16.90
C ALA A 150 -1.86 -9.71 16.97
N ARG A 151 -0.60 -10.17 17.00
CA ARG A 151 -0.23 -11.59 17.17
C ARG A 151 0.07 -11.98 18.63
N GLN A 152 0.18 -10.99 19.51
CA GLN A 152 0.54 -11.16 20.93
C GLN A 152 -0.66 -11.01 21.89
N ALA A 153 -1.86 -10.78 21.34
CA ALA A 153 -3.14 -10.90 22.02
C ALA A 153 -3.80 -12.21 21.59
#